data_AF-A0A944AD24-F1
#
_entry.id   AF-A0A944AD24-F1
#
_cell.length_a   1.000
_cell.length_b   1.000
_cell.length_c   1.000
_cell.angle_alpha   90.00
_cell.angle_beta   90.00
_cell.angle_gamma   90.00
#
_symmetry.space_group_name_H-M   'P 1'
#
loop_
_entity.id
_entity.type
_entity.pdbx_description
1 polymer ?
#
loop_
_entity_poly.entity_id
_entity_poly.type
_entity_poly.pdbx_seq_one_letter_code
_entity_poly.pdbx_strand_id
1 'polypeptide(L)'
;MLTITATDFGLAPSDIQIKDYSNANLLVLDGEFTVDTTAEEYSGIRPMKLTVADLPFSKSRIGTALVTVLSDGIKYATITKVWVKDKNTICIGKILPYNSAGSYKVRFNTVLIPEKITGEVVLSQRINHTPNVTKGEAAELEIFSVQSADWLILTLKATSLTFDTDSQTVEISVPDLPENVSSSFPVLYNEGLWVDLGSKYYPATLENGTIVISKDGNADEASNTGKKFTRIVIVR
;
A
#
# COMPACT_ATOMS: atom_id res chain seq x y z
N MET A 1 5.98 12.45 11.13
CA MET A 1 4.82 11.65 11.59
C MET A 1 3.63 12.57 11.54
N LEU A 2 2.57 12.13 10.88
CA LEU A 2 1.37 12.91 10.68
C LEU A 2 0.58 12.97 12.00
N THR A 3 0.33 14.18 12.50
CA THR A 3 -0.45 14.38 13.74
C THR A 3 -1.94 14.33 13.43
N ILE A 4 -2.57 13.20 13.75
CA ILE A 4 -4.02 12.98 13.63
C ILE A 4 -4.70 13.44 14.91
N THR A 5 -5.78 14.19 14.78
CA THR A 5 -6.52 14.78 15.90
C THR A 5 -7.93 14.21 16.04
N ALA A 6 -8.52 13.69 14.97
CA ALA A 6 -9.83 13.02 15.00
C ALA A 6 -10.03 12.10 13.79
N THR A 7 -10.97 11.17 13.92
CA THR A 7 -11.55 10.40 12.80
C THR A 7 -13.07 10.47 12.85
N ASP A 8 -13.73 10.18 11.72
CA ASP A 8 -15.20 10.08 11.67
C ASP A 8 -15.70 8.64 11.49
N PHE A 9 -14.86 7.64 11.72
CA PHE A 9 -15.14 6.23 11.45
C PHE A 9 -14.80 5.29 12.62
N GLY A 10 -14.83 5.81 13.85
CA GLY A 10 -14.75 5.02 15.08
C GLY A 10 -13.34 4.61 15.52
N LEU A 11 -12.29 5.02 14.79
CA LEU A 11 -10.91 4.70 15.15
C LEU A 11 -10.27 5.82 15.97
N ALA A 12 -9.66 5.50 17.11
CA ALA A 12 -9.01 6.52 17.93
C ALA A 12 -7.73 7.06 17.23
N PRO A 13 -7.44 8.37 17.30
CA PRO A 13 -6.23 8.92 16.69
C PRO A 13 -4.92 8.26 17.15
N SER A 14 -4.87 7.75 18.39
CA SER A 14 -3.72 7.03 18.95
C SER A 14 -3.40 5.72 18.25
N ASP A 15 -4.39 5.12 17.58
CA ASP A 15 -4.28 3.81 16.94
C ASP A 15 -3.80 3.92 15.49
N ILE A 16 -3.53 5.14 15.02
CA ILE A 16 -3.13 5.42 13.66
C ILE A 16 -1.73 6.04 13.64
N GLN A 17 -0.80 5.33 13.02
CA GLN A 17 0.58 5.80 12.83
C GLN A 17 0.85 5.92 11.34
N ILE A 18 1.01 7.17 10.88
CA ILE A 18 1.33 7.47 9.48
C ILE A 18 2.60 8.32 9.46
N LYS A 19 3.63 7.78 8.82
CA LYS A 19 4.80 8.56 8.42
C LYS A 19 4.41 9.46 7.27
N ASP A 20 4.94 10.68 7.31
CA ASP A 20 4.72 11.66 6.27
C ASP A 20 6.04 12.30 5.86
N TYR A 21 6.14 12.58 4.57
CA TYR A 21 7.09 13.54 4.03
C TYR A 21 6.30 14.60 3.28
N SER A 22 6.58 15.88 3.53
CA SER A 22 5.86 16.95 2.87
C SER A 22 6.73 18.14 2.51
N ASN A 23 6.36 18.77 1.41
CA ASN A 23 6.80 20.11 1.03
C ASN A 23 5.62 20.82 0.33
N ALA A 24 5.83 22.05 -0.16
CA ALA A 24 4.77 22.82 -0.79
C ALA A 24 4.14 22.16 -2.03
N ASN A 25 4.84 21.22 -2.67
CA ASN A 25 4.45 20.59 -3.93
C ASN A 25 4.02 19.12 -3.79
N LEU A 26 4.20 18.51 -2.62
CA LEU A 26 4.01 17.08 -2.44
C LEU A 26 3.72 16.71 -0.98
N LEU A 27 2.82 15.75 -0.80
CA LEU A 27 2.61 15.03 0.44
C LEU A 27 2.72 13.52 0.16
N VAL A 28 3.63 12.85 0.84
CA VAL A 28 3.86 11.41 0.78
C VAL A 28 3.41 10.81 2.10
N LEU A 29 2.57 9.79 2.05
CA LEU A 29 2.01 9.11 3.22
C LEU A 29 2.35 7.62 3.17
N ASP A 30 2.90 7.12 4.27
CA ASP A 30 3.25 5.72 4.49
C ASP A 30 2.77 5.30 5.89
N GLY A 31 1.84 4.35 5.93
CA GLY A 31 1.28 3.86 7.18
C GLY A 31 0.12 2.91 6.96
N GLU A 32 -0.29 2.20 7.99
CA GLU A 32 -1.39 1.25 7.95
C GLU A 32 -2.26 1.39 9.19
N PHE A 33 -3.57 1.23 9.02
CA PHE A 33 -4.52 1.14 10.12
C PHE A 33 -5.69 0.22 9.75
N THR A 34 -6.37 -0.29 10.77
CA THR A 34 -7.52 -1.20 10.61
C THR A 34 -8.82 -0.44 10.82
N VAL A 35 -9.75 -0.58 9.88
CA VAL A 35 -11.12 -0.05 9.97
C VAL A 35 -12.03 -1.15 10.47
N ASP A 36 -12.76 -0.89 11.55
CA ASP A 36 -13.86 -1.73 12.02
C ASP A 36 -15.15 -1.34 11.27
N THR A 37 -15.72 -2.28 10.51
CA THR A 37 -16.94 -2.02 9.73
C THR A 37 -18.21 -2.17 10.55
N THR A 38 -18.10 -2.67 11.79
CA THR A 38 -19.21 -2.83 12.74
C THR A 38 -19.41 -1.61 13.64
N ALA A 39 -18.44 -0.68 13.67
CA ALA A 39 -18.55 0.57 14.40
C ALA A 39 -19.73 1.42 13.92
N GLU A 40 -20.46 2.03 14.85
CA GLU A 40 -21.65 2.85 14.53
C GLU A 40 -21.26 4.06 13.67
N GLU A 41 -20.12 4.68 13.99
CA GLU A 41 -19.56 5.83 13.28
C GLU A 41 -19.18 5.49 11.83
N TYR A 42 -18.84 4.23 11.55
CA TYR A 42 -18.58 3.80 10.18
C TYR A 42 -19.87 3.76 9.33
N SER A 43 -21.04 3.64 9.95
CA SER A 43 -22.32 3.61 9.24
C SER A 43 -22.68 4.98 8.66
N GLY A 44 -23.16 5.01 7.41
CA GLY A 44 -23.66 6.24 6.77
C GLY A 44 -22.63 7.28 6.33
N ILE A 45 -21.37 7.22 6.79
CA ILE A 45 -20.33 8.16 6.33
C ILE A 45 -19.91 7.87 4.89
N ARG A 46 -19.64 8.94 4.12
CA ARG A 46 -19.02 8.87 2.80
C ARG A 46 -18.48 10.25 2.42
N PRO A 47 -17.15 10.46 2.32
CA PRO A 47 -16.02 9.55 2.59
C PRO A 47 -15.70 9.41 4.10
N MET A 48 -14.77 8.49 4.44
CA MET A 48 -14.07 8.49 5.73
C MET A 48 -13.10 9.69 5.79
N LYS A 49 -12.89 10.26 6.96
CA LYS A 49 -12.06 11.44 7.17
C LYS A 49 -11.08 11.23 8.33
N LEU A 50 -9.83 11.60 8.07
CA LEU A 50 -8.82 11.86 9.07
C LEU A 50 -8.69 13.38 9.21
N THR A 51 -8.89 13.88 10.43
CA THR A 51 -8.56 15.27 10.77
C THR A 51 -7.13 15.32 11.30
N VAL A 52 -6.34 16.27 10.81
CA VAL A 52 -4.93 16.44 11.14
C VAL A 52 -4.62 17.88 11.55
N ALA A 53 -3.52 18.07 12.27
CA ALA A 53 -3.11 19.37 12.79
C ALA A 53 -2.86 20.41 11.68
N ASP A 54 -2.19 20.02 10.59
CA ASP A 54 -1.90 20.89 9.45
C ASP A 54 -1.47 20.05 8.23
N LEU A 55 -1.71 20.57 7.01
CA LEU A 55 -1.28 19.96 5.75
C LEU A 55 -0.50 20.97 4.90
N PRO A 56 0.41 20.52 4.01
CA PRO A 56 1.23 21.42 3.18
C PRO A 56 0.41 22.27 2.20
N PHE A 57 -0.81 21.85 1.88
CA PHE A 57 -1.70 22.53 0.94
C PHE A 57 -3.16 22.23 1.29
N SER A 58 -4.07 23.12 0.86
CA SER A 58 -5.49 23.00 1.19
C SER A 58 -6.23 21.99 0.32
N LYS A 59 -5.74 21.63 -0.87
CA LYS A 59 -6.42 20.67 -1.76
C LYS A 59 -5.43 19.87 -2.55
N SER A 60 -5.71 18.59 -2.77
CA SER A 60 -4.92 17.73 -3.64
C SER A 60 -5.72 17.18 -4.81
N ARG A 61 -5.01 16.73 -5.84
CA ARG A 61 -5.53 15.74 -6.78
C ARG A 61 -5.85 14.43 -6.04
N ILE A 62 -6.68 13.59 -6.65
CA ILE A 62 -6.98 12.26 -6.11
C ILE A 62 -5.75 11.36 -6.28
N GLY A 63 -5.27 10.83 -5.16
CA GLY A 63 -4.33 9.71 -5.11
C GLY A 63 -5.04 8.40 -4.73
N THR A 64 -4.24 7.39 -4.40
CA THR A 64 -4.74 6.06 -4.05
C THR A 64 -4.10 5.55 -2.76
N ALA A 65 -4.87 4.83 -1.95
CA ALA A 65 -4.37 3.93 -0.92
C ALA A 65 -4.74 2.49 -1.27
N LEU A 66 -3.98 1.55 -0.73
CA LEU A 66 -4.23 0.12 -0.86
C LEU A 66 -5.09 -0.34 0.31
N VAL A 67 -6.06 -1.21 0.05
CA VAL A 67 -6.98 -1.74 1.06
C VAL A 67 -6.90 -3.25 1.00
N THR A 68 -6.76 -3.91 2.15
CA THR A 68 -6.71 -5.38 2.23
C THR A 68 -7.76 -5.92 3.20
N VAL A 69 -8.29 -7.10 2.90
CA VAL A 69 -9.31 -7.77 3.71
C VAL A 69 -9.08 -9.28 3.70
N LEU A 70 -9.46 -9.96 4.78
CA LEU A 70 -9.56 -11.41 4.85
C LEU A 70 -11.05 -11.77 4.82
N SER A 71 -11.47 -12.52 3.80
CA SER A 71 -12.86 -12.98 3.66
C SER A 71 -12.86 -14.47 3.34
N ASP A 72 -13.57 -15.26 4.15
CA ASP A 72 -13.68 -16.72 4.00
C ASP A 72 -12.32 -17.44 3.89
N GLY A 73 -11.34 -16.98 4.66
CA GLY A 73 -9.97 -17.50 4.64
C GLY A 73 -9.11 -17.05 3.46
N ILE A 74 -9.66 -16.24 2.54
CA ILE A 74 -8.96 -15.73 1.35
C ILE A 74 -8.59 -14.26 1.54
N LYS A 75 -7.35 -13.94 1.17
CA LYS A 75 -6.78 -12.60 1.25
C LYS A 75 -7.06 -11.81 -0.02
N TYR A 76 -7.76 -10.68 0.11
CA TYR A 76 -8.09 -9.78 -1.00
C TYR A 76 -7.53 -8.39 -0.80
N ALA A 77 -7.28 -7.70 -1.91
CA ALA A 77 -6.81 -6.33 -1.93
C ALA A 77 -7.44 -5.54 -3.09
N THR A 78 -7.67 -4.25 -2.83
CA THR A 78 -8.17 -3.28 -3.81
C THR A 78 -7.56 -1.91 -3.52
N ILE A 79 -7.90 -0.91 -4.34
CA ILE A 79 -7.50 0.48 -4.11
C ILE A 79 -8.69 1.35 -3.74
N THR A 80 -8.44 2.35 -2.90
CA THR A 80 -9.39 3.42 -2.62
C THR A 80 -8.84 4.79 -2.98
N LYS A 81 -9.74 5.76 -3.17
CA LYS A 81 -9.39 7.16 -3.43
C LYS A 81 -8.94 7.82 -2.13
N VAL A 82 -7.88 8.62 -2.22
CA VAL A 82 -7.39 9.47 -1.13
C VAL A 82 -7.21 10.89 -1.65
N TRP A 83 -7.61 11.90 -0.89
CA TRP A 83 -7.33 13.30 -1.23
C TRP A 83 -7.34 14.22 -0.02
N VAL A 84 -6.60 15.32 -0.12
CA VAL A 84 -6.70 16.45 0.79
C VAL A 84 -7.90 17.30 0.39
N LYS A 85 -8.87 17.43 1.30
CA LYS A 85 -10.10 18.22 1.08
C LYS A 85 -9.92 19.69 1.43
N ASP A 86 -9.23 19.94 2.54
CA ASP A 86 -8.90 21.23 3.13
C ASP A 86 -7.57 21.09 3.91
N LYS A 87 -7.10 22.18 4.51
CA LYS A 87 -5.81 22.27 5.22
C LYS A 87 -5.67 21.32 6.42
N ASN A 88 -6.74 20.65 6.83
CA ASN A 88 -6.78 19.81 8.02
C ASN A 88 -7.46 18.46 7.80
N THR A 89 -7.86 18.12 6.58
CA THR A 89 -8.69 16.92 6.33
C THR A 89 -8.17 16.10 5.17
N ILE A 90 -7.83 14.84 5.45
CA ILE A 90 -7.60 13.80 4.44
C ILE A 90 -8.86 12.94 4.35
N CYS A 91 -9.40 12.82 3.14
CA CYS A 91 -10.53 11.97 2.84
C CYS A 91 -10.08 10.65 2.22
N ILE A 92 -10.77 9.56 2.59
CA ILE A 92 -10.53 8.20 2.13
C ILE A 92 -11.86 7.61 1.68
N GLY A 93 -11.91 7.09 0.45
CA GLY A 93 -13.10 6.40 -0.05
C GLY A 93 -13.41 5.13 0.76
N LYS A 94 -14.69 4.90 1.08
CA LYS A 94 -15.12 3.59 1.60
C LYS A 94 -15.06 2.53 0.51
N ILE A 95 -14.68 1.31 0.92
CA ILE A 95 -14.84 0.11 0.10
C ILE A 95 -16.18 -0.53 0.45
N LEU A 96 -17.22 -0.20 -0.32
CA LEU A 96 -18.57 -0.70 -0.07
C LEU A 96 -18.68 -2.24 -0.07
N PRO A 97 -17.97 -2.97 -0.96
CA PRO A 97 -17.95 -4.44 -0.90
C PRO A 97 -17.43 -5.02 0.42
N TYR A 98 -16.71 -4.24 1.25
CA TYR A 98 -16.15 -4.72 2.52
C TYR A 98 -17.01 -4.38 3.74
N ASN A 99 -18.19 -3.76 3.56
CA ASN A 99 -19.02 -3.34 4.70
C ASN A 99 -19.44 -4.49 5.65
N SER A 100 -19.49 -5.73 5.16
CA SER A 100 -19.82 -6.92 5.94
C SER A 100 -18.60 -7.74 6.38
N ALA A 101 -17.38 -7.25 6.15
CA ALA A 101 -16.16 -8.00 6.43
C ALA A 101 -15.77 -8.05 7.92
N GLY A 102 -16.47 -7.29 8.77
CA GLY A 102 -16.10 -7.07 10.16
C GLY A 102 -14.96 -6.05 10.29
N SER A 103 -13.87 -6.24 9.54
CA SER A 103 -12.79 -5.26 9.44
C SER A 103 -12.03 -5.35 8.12
N TYR A 104 -11.32 -4.28 7.77
CA TYR A 104 -10.32 -4.28 6.69
C TYR A 104 -9.19 -3.31 7.02
N LYS A 105 -8.04 -3.47 6.37
CA LYS A 105 -6.88 -2.61 6.55
C LYS A 105 -6.78 -1.59 5.44
N VAL A 106 -6.46 -0.35 5.78
CA VAL A 106 -6.07 0.69 4.83
C VAL A 106 -4.58 0.93 4.99
N ARG A 107 -3.85 0.79 3.89
CA ARG A 107 -2.43 1.14 3.80
C ARG A 107 -2.27 2.38 2.94
N PHE A 108 -1.81 3.45 3.55
CA PHE A 108 -1.28 4.58 2.82
C PHE A 108 0.02 4.16 2.14
N ASN A 109 -0.05 4.08 0.82
CA ASN A 109 1.08 4.00 -0.09
C ASN A 109 0.92 5.14 -1.10
N THR A 110 0.79 6.36 -0.57
CA THR A 110 0.10 7.45 -1.26
C THR A 110 1.01 8.64 -1.49
N VAL A 111 0.95 9.18 -2.70
CA VAL A 111 1.58 10.43 -3.11
C VAL A 111 0.46 11.37 -3.53
N LEU A 112 0.32 12.49 -2.84
CA LEU A 112 -0.68 13.52 -3.11
C LEU A 112 0.02 14.79 -3.60
N ILE A 113 -0.47 15.30 -4.73
CA ILE A 113 0.00 16.57 -5.30
C ILE A 113 -1.10 17.64 -5.14
N PRO A 114 -0.74 18.87 -4.82
CA PRO A 114 -1.67 19.97 -4.69
C PRO A 114 -2.41 20.28 -6.00
N GLU A 115 -3.63 20.79 -5.88
CA GLU A 115 -4.31 21.37 -7.02
C GLU A 115 -3.71 22.74 -7.38
N LYS A 116 -3.72 23.07 -8.68
CA LYS A 116 -3.38 24.40 -9.20
C LYS A 116 -1.96 24.89 -8.91
N ILE A 117 -0.98 23.98 -8.85
CA ILE A 117 0.43 24.39 -8.88
C ILE A 117 0.91 24.66 -10.30
N THR A 118 1.60 25.79 -10.43
CA THR A 118 2.44 26.17 -11.58
C THR A 118 3.88 26.14 -11.08
N GLY A 119 4.66 25.16 -11.52
CA GLY A 119 6.04 24.96 -11.08
C GLY A 119 6.72 23.82 -11.83
N GLU A 120 8.04 23.78 -11.77
CA GLU A 120 8.85 22.72 -12.38
C GLU A 120 8.61 21.38 -11.67
N VAL A 121 8.29 20.34 -12.43
CA VAL A 121 8.14 18.98 -11.90
C VAL A 121 9.52 18.34 -11.87
N VAL A 122 10.14 18.31 -10.70
CA VAL A 122 11.38 17.54 -10.49
C VAL A 122 11.01 16.07 -10.45
N LEU A 123 11.29 15.36 -11.55
CA LEU A 123 11.09 13.92 -11.62
C LEU A 123 12.21 13.21 -10.87
N SER A 124 11.87 12.43 -9.86
CA SER A 124 12.81 11.51 -9.22
C SER A 124 13.27 10.46 -10.23
N GLN A 125 14.55 10.11 -10.19
CA GLN A 125 15.13 9.14 -11.13
C GLN A 125 14.62 7.74 -10.83
N ARG A 126 14.30 6.99 -11.89
CA ARG A 126 14.06 5.55 -11.82
C ARG A 126 15.40 4.84 -11.64
N ILE A 127 15.49 3.98 -10.63
CA ILE A 127 16.63 3.11 -10.38
C ILE A 127 16.15 1.68 -10.56
N ASN A 128 16.75 0.96 -11.52
CA ASN A 128 16.51 -0.47 -11.67
C ASN A 128 17.44 -1.21 -10.73
N HIS A 129 16.89 -2.13 -9.95
CA HIS A 129 17.64 -2.94 -9.02
C HIS A 129 18.02 -4.27 -9.66
N THR A 130 19.06 -4.91 -9.13
CA THR A 130 19.48 -6.26 -9.56
C THR A 130 19.10 -7.27 -8.48
N PRO A 131 17.86 -7.81 -8.49
CA PRO A 131 17.42 -8.74 -7.48
C PRO A 131 18.09 -10.11 -7.65
N ASN A 132 18.34 -10.79 -6.53
CA ASN A 132 18.79 -12.16 -6.48
C ASN A 132 17.79 -13.00 -5.68
N VAL A 133 17.15 -13.97 -6.33
CA VAL A 133 16.25 -14.91 -5.64
C VAL A 133 17.10 -15.91 -4.86
N THR A 134 16.99 -15.89 -3.54
CA THR A 134 17.77 -16.75 -2.62
C THR A 134 16.99 -17.99 -2.20
N LYS A 135 15.66 -17.97 -2.33
CA LYS A 135 14.78 -19.08 -1.98
C LYS A 135 13.53 -19.09 -2.85
N GLY A 136 13.09 -20.27 -3.29
CA GLY A 136 12.02 -20.41 -4.28
C GLY A 136 12.46 -19.93 -5.67
N GLU A 137 11.50 -19.58 -6.53
CA GLU A 137 11.76 -19.06 -7.88
C GLU A 137 10.82 -17.89 -8.21
N ALA A 138 11.30 -16.96 -9.03
CA ALA A 138 10.49 -15.87 -9.59
C ALA A 138 10.85 -15.65 -11.07
N ALA A 139 9.87 -15.79 -11.96
CA ALA A 139 10.08 -15.61 -13.40
C ALA A 139 9.88 -14.14 -13.83
N GLU A 140 10.69 -13.67 -14.78
CA GLU A 140 10.69 -12.28 -15.28
C GLU A 140 10.64 -11.23 -14.15
N LEU A 141 11.42 -11.47 -13.08
CA LEU A 141 11.45 -10.59 -11.92
C LEU A 141 12.06 -9.23 -12.29
N GLU A 142 11.28 -8.17 -12.09
CA GLU A 142 11.68 -6.79 -12.22
C GLU A 142 11.44 -6.08 -10.88
N ILE A 143 12.50 -5.47 -10.34
CA ILE A 143 12.40 -4.58 -9.19
C ILE A 143 13.04 -3.24 -9.56
N PHE A 144 12.29 -2.15 -9.35
CA PHE A 144 12.81 -0.81 -9.54
C PHE A 144 12.21 0.14 -8.51
N SER A 145 12.91 1.21 -8.23
CA SER A 145 12.43 2.29 -7.37
C SER A 145 12.43 3.64 -8.07
N VAL A 146 11.62 4.54 -7.55
CA VAL A 146 11.68 5.97 -7.80
C VAL A 146 11.91 6.62 -6.44
N GLN A 147 13.07 7.22 -6.22
CA GLN A 147 13.49 7.62 -4.87
C GLN A 147 13.99 9.05 -4.78
N SER A 148 13.79 9.65 -3.59
CA SER A 148 14.39 10.92 -3.16
C SER A 148 15.43 10.65 -2.07
N ALA A 149 15.70 11.59 -1.16
CA ALA A 149 16.44 11.32 0.09
C ALA A 149 15.53 10.81 1.21
N ASP A 150 14.26 11.22 1.22
CA ASP A 150 13.34 11.04 2.35
C ASP A 150 12.27 9.98 2.11
N TRP A 151 12.04 9.60 0.85
CA TRP A 151 11.03 8.59 0.51
C TRP A 151 11.40 7.84 -0.77
N LEU A 152 10.74 6.72 -1.01
CA LEU A 152 10.83 5.98 -2.26
C LEU A 152 9.50 5.32 -2.63
N ILE A 153 9.29 5.10 -3.92
CA ILE A 153 8.30 4.17 -4.45
C ILE A 153 9.06 2.93 -4.89
N LEU A 154 8.78 1.77 -4.29
CA LEU A 154 9.31 0.48 -4.74
C LEU A 154 8.24 -0.22 -5.58
N THR A 155 8.65 -0.75 -6.73
CA THR A 155 7.80 -1.58 -7.59
C THR A 155 8.44 -2.95 -7.76
N LEU A 156 7.65 -3.99 -7.60
CA LEU A 156 8.02 -5.38 -7.89
C LEU A 156 7.03 -5.94 -8.91
N LYS A 157 7.56 -6.63 -9.92
CA LYS A 157 6.78 -7.37 -10.90
C LYS A 157 7.44 -8.72 -11.16
N ALA A 158 6.64 -9.76 -11.27
CA ALA A 158 7.07 -11.08 -11.74
C ALA A 158 5.94 -11.73 -12.55
N THR A 159 6.25 -12.64 -13.46
CA THR A 159 5.22 -13.41 -14.17
C THR A 159 4.68 -14.55 -13.33
N SER A 160 5.54 -15.22 -12.56
CA SER A 160 5.15 -16.29 -11.63
C SER A 160 6.05 -16.33 -10.40
N LEU A 161 5.56 -16.98 -9.34
CA LEU A 161 6.31 -17.30 -8.13
C LEU A 161 6.19 -18.80 -7.87
N THR A 162 7.34 -19.46 -7.66
CA THR A 162 7.39 -20.84 -7.18
C THR A 162 7.88 -20.80 -5.74
N PHE A 163 7.00 -21.12 -4.78
CA PHE A 163 7.35 -21.10 -3.37
C PHE A 163 8.22 -22.30 -3.01
N ASP A 164 9.22 -22.07 -2.15
CA ASP A 164 10.02 -23.15 -1.58
C ASP A 164 9.14 -24.15 -0.81
N THR A 165 9.45 -25.43 -0.94
CA THR A 165 8.59 -26.50 -0.38
C THR A 165 8.60 -26.50 1.14
N ASP A 166 9.73 -26.15 1.77
CA ASP A 166 9.88 -26.25 3.22
C ASP A 166 9.38 -25.01 3.93
N SER A 167 9.77 -23.81 3.48
CA SER A 167 9.32 -22.57 4.14
C SER A 167 8.02 -21.99 3.57
N GLN A 168 7.58 -22.44 2.40
CA GLN A 168 6.45 -21.82 1.69
C GLN A 168 6.69 -20.32 1.42
N THR A 169 7.95 -19.93 1.15
CA THR A 169 8.37 -18.55 0.85
C THR A 169 9.10 -18.45 -0.49
N VAL A 170 9.06 -17.25 -1.07
CA VAL A 170 10.04 -16.78 -2.04
C VAL A 170 10.84 -15.65 -1.39
N GLU A 171 12.16 -15.76 -1.37
CA GLU A 171 13.05 -14.77 -0.77
C GLU A 171 13.92 -14.13 -1.84
N ILE A 172 13.98 -12.79 -1.83
CA ILE A 172 14.64 -11.99 -2.85
C ILE A 172 15.55 -10.98 -2.15
N SER A 173 16.85 -11.11 -2.36
CA SER A 173 17.82 -10.11 -1.94
C SER A 173 17.92 -8.99 -2.98
N VAL A 174 17.88 -7.74 -2.51
CA VAL A 174 18.00 -6.52 -3.31
C VAL A 174 19.05 -5.63 -2.65
N PRO A 175 20.35 -5.96 -2.83
CA PRO A 175 21.44 -5.40 -2.01
C PRO A 175 21.70 -3.91 -2.26
N ASP A 176 21.18 -3.36 -3.36
CA ASP A 176 21.33 -1.97 -3.77
C ASP A 176 20.15 -1.09 -3.35
N LEU A 177 19.24 -1.60 -2.50
CA LEU A 177 18.24 -0.76 -1.84
C LEU A 177 18.88 0.16 -0.80
N PRO A 178 18.35 1.38 -0.58
CA PRO A 178 18.76 2.23 0.52
C PRO A 178 18.63 1.52 1.88
N GLU A 179 19.50 1.87 2.82
CA GLU A 179 19.38 1.45 4.22
C GLU A 179 18.07 1.97 4.85
N ASN A 180 17.64 1.33 5.94
CA ASN A 180 16.44 1.69 6.72
C ASN A 180 15.12 1.62 5.95
N VAL A 181 15.07 0.84 4.87
CA VAL A 181 13.84 0.56 4.15
C VAL A 181 13.20 -0.71 4.73
N SER A 182 12.07 -0.54 5.40
CA SER A 182 11.25 -1.64 5.89
C SER A 182 9.77 -1.39 5.67
N SER A 183 9.05 -2.43 5.22
CA SER A 183 7.60 -2.37 5.04
C SER A 183 7.01 -3.78 4.92
N SER A 184 5.79 -3.97 5.41
CA SER A 184 4.91 -5.07 4.98
C SER A 184 4.09 -4.63 3.77
N PHE A 185 3.71 -5.53 2.86
CA PHE A 185 2.88 -5.19 1.71
C PHE A 185 2.29 -6.41 1.02
N PRO A 186 1.17 -6.26 0.31
CA PRO A 186 0.64 -7.34 -0.51
C PRO A 186 1.33 -7.38 -1.88
N VAL A 187 1.65 -8.59 -2.34
CA VAL A 187 1.99 -8.89 -3.73
C VAL A 187 0.73 -9.37 -4.42
N LEU A 188 0.15 -8.49 -5.23
CA LEU A 188 -1.14 -8.71 -5.89
C LEU A 188 -0.99 -9.71 -7.02
N TYR A 189 -1.99 -10.55 -7.17
CA TYR A 189 -2.15 -11.41 -8.31
C TYR A 189 -3.63 -11.59 -8.63
N ASN A 190 -3.92 -11.93 -9.87
CA ASN A 190 -5.31 -12.09 -10.29
C ASN A 190 -5.56 -13.47 -10.87
N GLU A 191 -6.64 -14.09 -10.44
CA GLU A 191 -7.12 -15.38 -10.97
C GLU A 191 -8.34 -15.19 -11.89
N GLY A 192 -8.93 -13.98 -11.97
CA GLY A 192 -10.08 -13.70 -12.84
C GLY A 192 -10.60 -12.25 -12.77
N LEU A 193 -11.45 -11.83 -13.72
CA LEU A 193 -11.90 -10.43 -13.83
C LEU A 193 -13.12 -10.07 -12.95
N TRP A 194 -13.76 -11.04 -12.30
CA TRP A 194 -15.12 -10.90 -11.75
C TRP A 194 -15.24 -11.15 -10.24
N VAL A 195 -14.26 -10.70 -9.46
CA VAL A 195 -14.33 -10.79 -7.98
C VAL A 195 -14.58 -9.40 -7.40
N ASP A 196 -15.75 -9.20 -6.78
CA ASP A 196 -16.17 -7.92 -6.19
C ASP A 196 -15.27 -7.47 -5.02
N LEU A 197 -14.49 -8.40 -4.46
CA LEU A 197 -13.56 -8.14 -3.37
C LEU A 197 -12.18 -7.67 -3.84
N GLY A 198 -11.91 -7.63 -5.15
CA GLY A 198 -10.62 -7.20 -5.70
C GLY A 198 -9.67 -8.36 -6.01
N SER A 199 -8.37 -8.05 -6.10
CA SER A 199 -7.33 -9.02 -6.43
C SER A 199 -6.93 -9.84 -5.21
N LYS A 200 -6.50 -11.09 -5.42
CA LYS A 200 -5.86 -11.87 -4.35
C LYS A 200 -4.44 -11.36 -4.11
N TYR A 201 -3.87 -11.69 -2.96
CA TYR A 201 -2.48 -11.32 -2.69
C TYR A 201 -1.73 -12.33 -1.81
N TYR A 202 -0.41 -12.34 -1.98
CA TYR A 202 0.53 -12.93 -1.04
C TYR A 202 1.07 -11.86 -0.11
N PRO A 203 1.07 -12.06 1.22
CA PRO A 203 1.73 -11.13 2.13
C PRO A 203 3.23 -11.16 1.89
N ALA A 204 3.85 -9.99 1.92
CA ALA A 204 5.28 -9.83 1.83
C ALA A 204 5.82 -8.84 2.86
N THR A 205 7.08 -9.01 3.22
CA THR A 205 7.85 -8.07 4.02
C THR A 205 9.12 -7.68 3.28
N LEU A 206 9.60 -6.47 3.52
CA LEU A 206 10.91 -5.98 3.15
C LEU A 206 11.63 -5.57 4.43
N GLU A 207 12.78 -6.17 4.69
CA GLU A 207 13.66 -5.82 5.81
C GLU A 207 15.11 -6.00 5.37
N ASN A 208 15.97 -5.01 5.65
CA ASN A 208 17.41 -5.07 5.38
C ASN A 208 17.77 -5.49 3.93
N GLY A 209 17.02 -4.98 2.95
CA GLY A 209 17.23 -5.30 1.54
C GLY A 209 16.74 -6.69 1.12
N THR A 210 16.08 -7.45 2.00
CA THR A 210 15.48 -8.75 1.67
C THR A 210 13.96 -8.63 1.63
N ILE A 211 13.38 -9.04 0.50
CA ILE A 211 11.93 -9.22 0.36
C ILE A 211 11.60 -10.69 0.62
N VAL A 212 10.65 -10.94 1.51
CA VAL A 212 10.10 -12.28 1.77
C VAL A 212 8.64 -12.28 1.39
N ILE A 213 8.27 -13.09 0.40
CA ILE A 213 6.89 -13.29 -0.04
C ILE A 213 6.43 -14.65 0.52
N SER A 214 5.36 -14.66 1.31
CA SER A 214 4.83 -15.88 1.92
C SER A 214 3.59 -16.38 1.19
N LYS A 215 3.52 -17.70 0.98
CA LYS A 215 2.31 -18.34 0.46
C LYS A 215 1.16 -18.23 1.47
N ASP A 216 1.49 -18.25 2.76
CA ASP A 216 0.59 -17.99 3.90
C ASP A 216 -0.78 -18.70 3.79
N GLY A 217 -0.73 -20.02 3.52
CA GLY A 217 -1.92 -20.87 3.39
C GLY A 217 -2.73 -20.68 2.10
N ASN A 218 -2.32 -19.79 1.19
CA ASN A 218 -2.94 -19.67 -0.12
C ASN A 218 -2.77 -20.97 -0.90
N ALA A 219 -3.80 -21.34 -1.67
CA ALA A 219 -3.75 -22.46 -2.59
C ALA A 219 -2.65 -22.28 -3.66
N ASP A 220 -2.28 -23.37 -4.31
CA ASP A 220 -1.42 -23.33 -5.48
C ASP A 220 -2.03 -22.46 -6.58
N GLU A 221 -1.17 -21.76 -7.31
CA GLU A 221 -1.60 -20.91 -8.42
C GLU A 221 -2.28 -21.77 -9.50
N ALA A 222 -3.53 -21.42 -9.83
CA ALA A 222 -4.21 -22.01 -10.97
C ALA A 222 -3.47 -21.67 -12.27
N SER A 223 -3.65 -22.49 -13.30
CA SER A 223 -3.18 -22.16 -14.65
C SER A 223 -3.77 -20.82 -15.10
N ASN A 224 -2.93 -19.94 -15.66
CA ASN A 224 -3.25 -18.56 -16.06
C ASN A 224 -3.39 -17.54 -14.90
N THR A 225 -2.88 -17.84 -13.71
CA THR A 225 -2.72 -16.80 -12.68
C THR A 225 -1.90 -15.63 -13.23
N GLY A 226 -2.46 -14.43 -13.12
CA GLY A 226 -1.87 -13.21 -13.66
C GLY A 226 -0.54 -12.85 -13.02
N LYS A 227 0.10 -11.83 -13.61
CA LYS A 227 1.38 -11.28 -13.13
C LYS A 227 1.29 -10.88 -11.66
N LYS A 228 2.40 -11.06 -10.96
CA LYS A 228 2.60 -10.63 -9.59
C LYS A 228 3.04 -9.19 -9.62
N PHE A 229 2.38 -8.34 -8.84
CA PHE A 229 2.64 -6.92 -8.86
C PHE A 229 2.46 -6.31 -7.48
N THR A 230 3.38 -5.43 -7.12
CA THR A 230 3.15 -4.48 -6.04
C THR A 230 3.80 -3.14 -6.34
N ARG A 231 3.21 -2.09 -5.76
CA ARG A 231 3.78 -0.75 -5.73
C ARG A 231 3.54 -0.16 -4.35
N ILE A 232 4.61 0.13 -3.64
CA ILE A 232 4.55 0.68 -2.29
C ILE A 232 5.34 1.96 -2.19
N VAL A 233 4.88 2.84 -1.32
CA VAL A 233 5.56 4.08 -0.95
C VAL A 233 6.13 3.84 0.44
N ILE A 234 7.38 4.19 0.64
CA ILE A 234 8.06 4.07 1.93
C ILE A 234 8.65 5.43 2.28
N VAL A 235 8.31 5.93 3.47
CA VAL A 235 8.92 7.13 4.06
C VAL A 235 10.04 6.70 5.01
N ARG A 236 11.23 7.28 4.81
CA ARG A 236 12.47 6.96 5.53
C ARG A 236 12.70 7.90 6.70
#